data_AF-A0ABD7HG29-F1
#
_entry.id   AF-A0ABD7HG29-F1
#
_cell.length_a   1.000
_cell.length_b   1.000
_cell.length_c   1.000
_cell.angle_alpha   90.00
_cell.angle_beta   90.00
_cell.angle_gamma   90.00
#
_symmetry.space_group_name_H-M   'P 1'
#
loop_
_entity.id
_entity.type
_entity.pdbx_description
1 polymer ?
#
loop_
_entity_poly.entity_id
_entity_poly.type
_entity_poly.pdbx_seq_one_letter_code
_entity_poly.pdbx_strand_id
1 'polypeptide(L)'
;MFVNELIDTADTIAGWTALGIKLSPELEKTIELHEAIRRTEVGHGFNIDITNLTPADVEATIHDLARHIVTAEAVGQNSPLANAKLRLLQTAAAQVIKLARQFAPEARNQLAVKFDKHAKAYTEAVQKLPEELTSESLIAAGPDAVSAYSVAQAEVEHLREVRSWVSDVRRIPGLSAGEDNHVLNVLRPCDIEQLHRIDAALYAKVDPVLDRIDRVFVTAVREGVEFGINLPAESQRIRAELAYSPTIEFNH
;
A
#
# COMPACT_ATOMS: atom_id res chain seq x y z
N MET A 1 -15.99 -9.17 -0.85
CA MET A 1 -14.68 -9.21 -0.20
C MET A 1 -14.65 -10.42 0.70
N PHE A 2 -13.69 -11.31 0.49
CA PHE A 2 -13.50 -12.51 1.29
C PHE A 2 -12.87 -12.17 2.65
N VAL A 3 -13.02 -13.07 3.62
CA VAL A 3 -12.53 -12.88 5.00
C VAL A 3 -11.02 -12.64 5.04
N ASN A 4 -10.27 -13.38 4.22
CA ASN A 4 -8.82 -13.23 4.13
C ASN A 4 -8.44 -11.85 3.57
N GLU A 5 -9.18 -11.33 2.58
CA GLU A 5 -8.92 -10.01 2.01
C GLU A 5 -9.09 -8.88 3.05
N LEU A 6 -10.06 -9.00 3.97
CA LEU A 6 -10.23 -8.02 5.06
C LEU A 6 -9.04 -8.03 6.03
N ILE A 7 -8.55 -9.23 6.35
CA ILE A 7 -7.41 -9.43 7.26
C ILE A 7 -6.13 -8.90 6.60
N ASP A 8 -5.87 -9.28 5.35
CA ASP A 8 -4.70 -8.83 4.60
C ASP A 8 -4.71 -7.29 4.41
N THR A 9 -5.88 -6.68 4.23
CA THR A 9 -6.02 -5.23 4.16
C THR A 9 -5.70 -4.57 5.51
N ALA A 10 -6.16 -5.14 6.63
CA ALA A 10 -5.84 -4.64 7.96
C ALA A 10 -4.34 -4.75 8.28
N ASP A 11 -3.69 -5.83 7.86
CA ASP A 11 -2.23 -6.02 7.95
C ASP A 11 -1.47 -4.95 7.15
N THR A 12 -1.92 -4.68 5.93
CA THR A 12 -1.33 -3.64 5.07
C THR A 12 -1.45 -2.26 5.72
N ILE A 13 -2.59 -1.96 6.37
CA ILE A 13 -2.81 -0.71 7.11
C ILE A 13 -1.88 -0.60 8.32
N ALA A 14 -1.65 -1.71 9.04
CA ALA A 14 -0.70 -1.72 10.17
C ALA A 14 0.73 -1.34 9.73
N GLY A 15 1.11 -1.70 8.49
CA GLY A 15 2.39 -1.36 7.88
C GLY A 15 2.60 0.13 7.57
N TRP A 16 1.56 0.98 7.62
CA TRP A 16 1.68 2.42 7.32
C TRP A 16 2.69 3.16 8.19
N THR A 17 2.90 2.70 9.42
CA THR A 17 3.89 3.26 10.35
C THR A 17 5.33 3.16 9.83
N ALA A 18 5.65 2.17 9.00
CA ALA A 18 6.97 2.01 8.40
C ALA A 18 7.34 3.18 7.46
N LEU A 19 6.34 3.85 6.89
CA LEU A 19 6.50 5.06 6.07
C LEU A 19 6.63 6.34 6.90
N GLY A 20 6.64 6.21 8.24
CA GLY A 20 6.67 7.34 9.17
C GLY A 20 5.33 8.01 9.42
N ILE A 21 4.22 7.37 9.02
CA ILE A 21 2.86 7.86 9.28
C ILE A 21 2.51 7.64 10.76
N LYS A 22 2.12 8.71 11.44
CA LYS A 22 1.63 8.67 12.82
C LYS A 22 0.13 8.41 12.80
N LEU A 23 -0.27 7.20 13.15
CA LEU A 23 -1.68 6.79 13.19
C LEU A 23 -2.44 7.57 14.27
N SER A 24 -3.76 7.69 14.11
CA SER A 24 -4.61 8.21 15.18
C SER A 24 -4.64 7.22 16.35
N PRO A 25 -4.78 7.68 17.61
CA PRO A 25 -4.82 6.79 18.77
C PRO A 25 -5.93 5.72 18.67
N GLU A 26 -7.05 6.06 18.04
CA GLU A 26 -8.16 5.11 17.84
C GLU A 26 -7.80 4.02 16.81
N LEU A 27 -7.12 4.38 15.72
CA LEU A 27 -6.68 3.43 14.70
C LEU A 27 -5.57 2.52 15.25
N GLU A 28 -4.59 3.08 15.96
CA GLU A 28 -3.51 2.34 16.61
C GLU A 28 -4.05 1.30 17.58
N LYS A 29 -4.93 1.70 18.51
CA LYS A 29 -5.58 0.78 19.45
C LYS A 29 -6.37 -0.33 18.75
N THR A 30 -7.02 -0.02 17.64
CA THR A 30 -7.80 -1.00 16.88
C THR A 30 -6.90 -2.01 16.16
N ILE A 31 -5.75 -1.57 15.65
CA ILE A 31 -4.73 -2.45 15.06
C ILE A 31 -4.12 -3.35 16.14
N GLU A 32 -3.79 -2.81 17.31
CA GLU A 32 -3.30 -3.62 18.45
C GLU A 32 -4.31 -4.71 18.84
N LEU A 33 -5.60 -4.36 18.91
CA LEU A 33 -6.67 -5.32 19.19
C LEU A 33 -6.77 -6.40 18.10
N HIS A 34 -6.69 -6.00 16.82
CA HIS A 34 -6.71 -6.92 15.69
C HIS A 34 -5.54 -7.93 15.78
N GLU A 35 -4.32 -7.44 16.03
CA GLU A 35 -3.12 -8.26 16.20
C GLU A 35 -3.21 -9.17 17.43
N ALA A 36 -3.74 -8.68 18.54
CA ALA A 36 -3.96 -9.49 19.74
C ALA A 36 -4.93 -10.66 19.47
N ILE A 37 -6.05 -10.38 18.80
CA ILE A 37 -7.01 -11.43 18.40
C ILE A 37 -6.35 -12.44 17.47
N ARG A 38 -5.59 -11.96 16.47
CA ARG A 38 -4.88 -12.81 15.49
C ARG A 38 -3.91 -13.76 16.16
N ARG A 39 -3.09 -13.25 17.09
CA ARG A 39 -2.06 -14.03 17.81
C ARG A 39 -2.62 -14.91 18.91
N THR A 40 -3.85 -14.69 19.36
CA THR A 40 -4.51 -15.55 20.35
C THR A 40 -4.69 -16.95 19.78
N GLU A 41 -4.02 -17.93 20.35
CA GLU A 41 -4.12 -19.32 19.93
C GLU A 41 -5.50 -19.89 20.29
N VAL A 42 -6.14 -20.57 19.32
CA VAL A 42 -7.42 -21.25 19.50
C VAL A 42 -7.37 -22.59 18.76
N GLY A 43 -8.15 -23.57 19.22
CA GLY A 43 -8.25 -24.87 18.55
C GLY A 43 -7.17 -25.88 18.91
N HIS A 44 -6.50 -25.72 20.06
CA HIS A 44 -5.78 -26.84 20.66
C HIS A 44 -6.76 -27.98 20.93
N GLY A 45 -6.43 -29.19 20.46
CA GLY A 45 -7.11 -30.39 20.94
C GLY A 45 -6.77 -30.58 22.42
N PHE A 46 -7.76 -30.95 23.23
CA PHE A 46 -7.49 -31.40 24.59
C PHE A 46 -6.68 -32.69 24.53
N ASN A 47 -5.37 -32.60 24.76
CA ASN A 47 -4.48 -33.75 24.73
C ASN A 47 -4.25 -34.23 26.16
N ILE A 48 -4.90 -35.34 26.54
CA ILE A 48 -4.62 -36.02 27.81
C ILE A 48 -3.44 -36.95 27.57
N ASP A 49 -2.30 -36.65 28.17
CA ASP A 49 -1.19 -37.59 28.22
C ASP A 49 -1.45 -38.61 29.33
N ILE A 50 -2.12 -39.71 28.96
CA ILE A 50 -2.48 -40.81 29.86
C ILE A 50 -1.24 -41.43 30.52
N THR A 51 -0.07 -41.35 29.88
CA THR A 51 1.16 -41.96 30.41
C THR A 51 1.70 -41.23 31.64
N ASN A 52 1.32 -39.96 31.83
CA ASN A 52 1.74 -39.12 32.94
C ASN A 52 0.59 -38.81 33.93
N LEU A 53 -0.59 -39.40 33.75
CA LEU A 53 -1.75 -39.17 34.60
C LEU A 53 -1.65 -40.00 35.89
N THR A 54 -1.60 -39.34 37.05
CA THR A 54 -1.60 -40.04 38.34
C THR A 54 -3.03 -40.22 38.88
N PRO A 55 -3.30 -41.21 39.75
CA PRO A 55 -4.64 -41.42 40.31
C PRO A 55 -5.22 -40.21 41.06
N ALA A 56 -4.38 -39.34 41.63
CA ALA A 56 -4.82 -38.13 42.32
C ALA A 56 -5.32 -37.03 41.37
N ASP A 57 -4.88 -37.06 40.11
CA ASP A 57 -5.18 -36.03 39.10
C ASP A 57 -6.41 -36.39 38.24
N VAL A 58 -6.92 -37.62 38.36
CA VAL A 58 -7.99 -38.17 37.51
C VAL A 58 -9.28 -37.36 37.61
N GLU A 59 -9.70 -37.01 38.82
CA GLU A 59 -10.96 -36.28 39.04
C GLU A 59 -10.91 -34.86 38.45
N ALA A 60 -9.79 -34.14 38.67
CA ALA A 60 -9.56 -32.83 38.08
C ALA A 60 -9.49 -32.91 36.55
N THR A 61 -8.80 -33.91 36.01
CA THR A 61 -8.68 -34.15 34.57
C THR A 61 -10.02 -34.49 33.92
N ILE A 62 -10.88 -35.25 34.59
CA ILE A 62 -12.26 -35.54 34.13
C ILE A 62 -13.11 -34.27 34.14
N HIS A 63 -12.98 -33.41 35.16
CA HIS A 63 -13.69 -32.13 35.20
C HIS A 63 -13.21 -31.16 34.11
N ASP A 64 -11.91 -31.09 33.84
CA ASP A 64 -11.35 -30.27 32.77
C ASP A 64 -11.73 -30.82 31.39
N LEU A 65 -11.72 -32.14 31.21
CA LEU A 65 -12.23 -32.80 30.00
C LEU A 65 -13.73 -32.51 29.80
N ALA A 66 -14.54 -32.59 30.85
CA ALA A 66 -15.97 -32.29 30.77
C ALA A 66 -16.23 -30.83 30.38
N ARG A 67 -15.46 -29.88 30.94
CA ARG A 67 -15.52 -28.45 30.55
C ARG A 67 -15.13 -28.27 29.09
N HIS A 68 -14.17 -29.05 28.60
CA HIS A 68 -13.72 -29.03 27.21
C HIS A 68 -14.75 -29.64 26.25
N ILE A 69 -15.38 -30.76 26.62
CA ILE A 69 -16.44 -31.44 25.83
C ILE A 69 -17.63 -30.51 25.60
N VAL A 70 -18.06 -29.72 26.60
CA VAL A 70 -19.13 -28.71 26.45
C VAL A 70 -18.80 -27.67 25.37
N THR A 71 -17.52 -27.45 25.08
CA THR A 71 -17.04 -26.54 24.02
C THR A 71 -16.60 -27.24 22.72
N ALA A 72 -16.57 -28.58 22.68
CA ALA A 72 -15.83 -29.37 21.68
C ALA A 72 -16.71 -30.19 20.71
N GLU A 73 -17.84 -29.66 20.22
CA GLU A 73 -18.52 -30.28 19.06
C GLU A 73 -17.81 -30.04 17.71
N ALA A 74 -16.65 -29.38 17.70
CA ALA A 74 -15.70 -29.50 16.60
C ALA A 74 -14.29 -29.21 17.11
N VAL A 75 -13.33 -30.10 16.87
CA VAL A 75 -11.90 -29.86 17.12
C VAL A 75 -11.28 -29.31 15.84
N GLY A 76 -10.30 -28.41 15.94
CA GLY A 76 -9.61 -27.80 14.80
C GLY A 76 -10.26 -26.52 14.28
N GLN A 77 -10.07 -26.22 12.98
CA GLN A 77 -10.46 -24.93 12.36
C GLN A 77 -11.97 -24.65 12.37
N ASN A 78 -12.80 -25.68 12.57
CA ASN A 78 -14.26 -25.54 12.63
C ASN A 78 -14.81 -25.50 14.07
N SER A 79 -13.93 -25.45 15.09
CA SER A 79 -14.35 -25.35 16.48
C SER A 79 -15.17 -24.07 16.76
N PRO A 80 -16.12 -24.09 17.72
CA PRO A 80 -16.82 -22.88 18.14
C PRO A 80 -15.88 -21.73 18.52
N LEU A 81 -14.73 -22.04 19.15
CA LEU A 81 -13.69 -21.06 19.49
C LEU A 81 -12.96 -20.51 18.24
N ALA A 82 -12.61 -21.36 17.26
CA ALA A 82 -12.03 -20.91 16.00
C ALA A 82 -13.00 -20.01 15.22
N ASN A 83 -14.29 -20.38 15.20
CA ASN A 83 -15.34 -19.57 14.58
C ASN A 83 -15.55 -18.23 15.32
N ALA A 84 -15.52 -18.23 16.66
CA ALA A 84 -15.60 -17.01 17.45
C ALA A 84 -14.40 -16.09 17.20
N LYS A 85 -13.18 -16.63 17.19
CA LYS A 85 -11.97 -15.88 16.82
C LYS A 85 -12.10 -15.29 15.43
N LEU A 86 -12.53 -16.08 14.44
CA LEU A 86 -12.68 -15.61 13.07
C LEU A 86 -13.67 -14.44 12.95
N ARG A 87 -14.82 -14.51 13.64
CA ARG A 87 -15.81 -13.42 13.68
C ARG A 87 -15.26 -12.16 14.35
N LEU A 88 -14.54 -12.31 15.46
CA LEU A 88 -13.89 -11.20 16.14
C LEU A 88 -12.81 -10.57 15.27
N LEU A 89 -12.00 -11.40 14.58
CA LEU A 89 -10.95 -10.96 13.67
C LEU A 89 -11.54 -10.19 12.48
N GLN A 90 -12.63 -10.66 11.89
CA GLN A 90 -13.37 -9.96 10.84
C GLN A 90 -13.90 -8.61 11.30
N THR A 91 -14.49 -8.57 12.50
CA THR A 91 -15.05 -7.32 13.06
C THR A 91 -13.95 -6.31 13.36
N ALA A 92 -12.84 -6.75 13.94
CA ALA A 92 -11.67 -5.93 14.17
C ALA A 92 -11.08 -5.41 12.85
N ALA A 93 -10.90 -6.27 11.85
CA ALA A 93 -10.41 -5.88 10.52
C ALA A 93 -11.33 -4.85 9.84
N ALA A 94 -12.65 -5.05 9.89
CA ALA A 94 -13.61 -4.11 9.35
C ALA A 94 -13.54 -2.73 10.04
N GLN A 95 -13.30 -2.72 11.36
CA GLN A 95 -13.11 -1.47 12.11
C GLN A 95 -11.79 -0.78 11.76
N VAL A 96 -10.68 -1.52 11.61
CA VAL A 96 -9.40 -0.99 11.11
C VAL A 96 -9.61 -0.32 9.76
N ILE A 97 -10.25 -1.01 8.81
CA ILE A 97 -10.56 -0.50 7.47
C ILE A 97 -11.39 0.78 7.53
N LYS A 98 -12.44 0.81 8.37
CA LYS A 98 -13.31 1.98 8.52
C LYS A 98 -12.53 3.21 9.00
N LEU A 99 -11.69 3.03 10.03
CA LEU A 99 -10.88 4.12 10.60
C LEU A 99 -9.78 4.56 9.64
N ALA A 100 -9.09 3.60 9.00
CA ALA A 100 -8.06 3.89 8.01
C ALA A 100 -8.62 4.67 6.82
N ARG A 101 -9.83 4.35 6.36
CA ARG A 101 -10.50 5.11 5.31
C ARG A 101 -10.70 6.58 5.68
N GLN A 102 -11.11 6.84 6.92
CA GLN A 102 -11.29 8.21 7.43
C GLN A 102 -9.94 8.91 7.63
N PHE A 103 -8.91 8.16 7.98
CA PHE A 103 -7.57 8.67 8.24
C PHE A 103 -6.71 8.86 6.98
N ALA A 104 -7.04 8.23 5.85
CA ALA A 104 -6.24 8.26 4.62
C ALA A 104 -5.88 9.69 4.12
N PRO A 105 -6.77 10.70 4.18
CA PRO A 105 -6.41 12.08 3.82
C PRO A 105 -5.34 12.69 4.74
N GLU A 106 -5.39 12.38 6.04
CA GLU A 106 -4.39 12.84 7.00
C GLU A 106 -3.06 12.11 6.80
N ALA A 107 -3.09 10.79 6.58
CA ALA A 107 -1.92 10.00 6.23
C ALA A 107 -1.21 10.55 4.97
N ARG A 108 -1.98 10.91 3.92
CA ARG A 108 -1.47 11.58 2.73
C ARG A 108 -0.76 12.89 3.08
N ASN A 109 -1.36 13.74 3.92
CA ASN A 109 -0.77 15.03 4.28
C ASN A 109 0.56 14.86 5.03
N GLN A 110 0.68 13.85 5.88
CA GLN A 110 1.95 13.53 6.55
C GLN A 110 3.03 13.07 5.57
N LEU A 111 2.67 12.24 4.58
CA LEU A 111 3.59 11.78 3.53
C LEU A 111 4.03 12.93 2.61
N ALA A 112 3.13 13.87 2.31
CA ALA A 112 3.37 14.98 1.38
C ALA A 112 4.64 15.78 1.72
N VAL A 113 4.89 16.05 3.01
CA VAL A 113 6.07 16.84 3.44
C VAL A 113 7.39 16.23 2.98
N LYS A 114 7.56 14.91 3.14
CA LYS A 114 8.76 14.21 2.66
C LYS A 114 8.71 13.98 1.16
N PHE A 115 7.55 13.59 0.64
CA PHE A 115 7.34 13.34 -0.77
C PHE A 115 7.72 14.54 -1.63
N ASP A 116 7.26 15.75 -1.28
CA ASP A 116 7.55 16.98 -2.04
C ASP A 116 9.04 17.30 -2.06
N LYS A 117 9.76 17.02 -0.96
CA LYS A 117 11.22 17.18 -0.89
C LYS A 117 11.91 16.21 -1.86
N HIS A 118 11.53 14.94 -1.84
CA HIS A 118 12.11 13.91 -2.71
C HIS A 118 11.75 14.14 -4.18
N ALA A 119 10.51 14.54 -4.47
CA ALA A 119 10.04 14.87 -5.81
C ALA A 119 10.81 16.05 -6.41
N LYS A 120 11.07 17.08 -5.61
CA LYS A 120 11.90 18.22 -6.02
C LYS A 120 13.34 17.79 -6.32
N ALA A 121 13.98 17.06 -5.42
CA ALA A 121 15.36 16.58 -5.61
C ALA A 121 15.48 15.66 -6.85
N TYR A 122 14.50 14.77 -7.04
CA TYR A 122 14.40 13.92 -8.21
C TYR A 122 14.25 14.75 -9.51
N THR A 123 13.36 15.73 -9.51
CA THR A 123 13.13 16.62 -10.67
C THR A 123 14.39 17.38 -11.04
N GLU A 124 15.06 18.00 -10.07
CA GLU A 124 16.32 18.74 -10.28
C GLU A 124 17.45 17.82 -10.79
N ALA A 125 17.48 16.56 -10.35
CA ALA A 125 18.44 15.57 -10.81
C ALA A 125 18.16 15.15 -12.25
N VAL A 126 16.91 14.81 -12.59
CA VAL A 126 16.54 14.39 -13.94
C VAL A 126 16.76 15.49 -14.97
N GLN A 127 16.55 16.76 -14.61
CA GLN A 127 16.82 17.91 -15.51
C GLN A 127 18.30 18.06 -15.90
N LYS A 128 19.23 17.48 -15.13
CA LYS A 128 20.68 17.47 -15.43
C LYS A 128 21.10 16.27 -16.27
N LEU A 129 20.20 15.35 -16.54
CA LEU A 129 20.48 14.14 -17.32
C LEU A 129 20.38 14.42 -18.82
N PRO A 130 21.13 13.67 -19.65
CA PRO A 130 20.97 13.74 -21.09
C PRO A 130 19.56 13.34 -21.53
N GLU A 131 19.11 13.85 -22.67
CA GLU A 131 17.80 13.55 -23.24
C GLU A 131 17.66 12.07 -23.60
N GLU A 132 18.68 11.48 -24.22
CA GLU A 132 18.78 10.04 -24.35
C GLU A 132 19.51 9.47 -23.13
N LEU A 133 18.89 8.51 -22.43
CA LEU A 133 19.45 7.90 -21.23
C LEU A 133 19.85 6.45 -21.50
N THR A 134 21.14 6.28 -21.84
CA THR A 134 21.83 4.99 -21.95
C THR A 134 23.10 5.04 -21.12
N SER A 135 23.76 3.90 -20.95
CA SER A 135 25.05 3.87 -20.24
C SER A 135 26.10 4.72 -20.96
N GLU A 136 26.11 4.71 -22.29
CA GLU A 136 27.06 5.46 -23.11
C GLU A 136 26.79 6.97 -23.05
N SER A 137 25.53 7.39 -23.19
CA SER A 137 25.17 8.82 -23.13
C SER A 137 25.42 9.41 -21.74
N LEU A 138 25.20 8.63 -20.68
CA LEU A 138 25.46 9.05 -19.31
C LEU A 138 26.96 9.27 -19.04
N ILE A 139 27.82 8.38 -19.53
CA ILE A 139 29.28 8.52 -19.41
C ILE A 139 29.76 9.71 -20.24
N ALA A 140 29.24 9.86 -21.47
CA ALA A 140 29.60 10.96 -22.37
C ALA A 140 29.21 12.34 -21.81
N ALA A 141 28.07 12.42 -21.10
CA ALA A 141 27.60 13.65 -20.45
C ALA A 141 28.47 14.08 -19.24
N GLY A 142 29.35 13.21 -18.74
CA GLY A 142 30.37 13.55 -17.75
C GLY A 142 29.95 13.31 -16.29
N PRO A 143 30.84 13.64 -15.33
CA PRO A 143 30.69 13.26 -13.92
C PRO A 143 29.48 13.90 -13.23
N ASP A 144 29.06 15.09 -13.66
CA ASP A 144 27.89 15.76 -13.11
C ASP A 144 26.59 15.02 -13.46
N ALA A 145 26.47 14.50 -14.69
CA ALA A 145 25.33 13.69 -15.11
C ALA A 145 25.28 12.35 -14.35
N VAL A 146 26.44 11.70 -14.15
CA VAL A 146 26.53 10.48 -13.34
C VAL A 146 26.12 10.75 -11.89
N SER A 147 26.55 11.87 -11.31
CA SER A 147 26.16 12.27 -9.96
C SER A 147 24.67 12.55 -9.85
N ALA A 148 24.11 13.29 -10.81
CA ALA A 148 22.67 13.53 -10.90
C ALA A 148 21.89 12.23 -11.05
N TYR A 149 22.37 11.27 -11.85
CA TYR A 149 21.74 9.97 -11.99
C TYR A 149 21.73 9.18 -10.68
N SER A 150 22.82 9.24 -9.91
CA SER A 150 22.85 8.64 -8.57
C SER A 150 21.85 9.28 -7.61
N VAL A 151 21.65 10.61 -7.68
CA VAL A 151 20.62 11.29 -6.89
C VAL A 151 19.24 10.82 -7.34
N ALA A 152 18.95 10.82 -8.64
CA ALA A 152 17.67 10.34 -9.17
C ALA A 152 17.36 8.90 -8.72
N GLN A 153 18.36 8.01 -8.69
CA GLN A 153 18.22 6.64 -8.17
C GLN A 153 17.88 6.56 -6.68
N ALA A 154 18.41 7.45 -5.85
CA ALA A 154 18.08 7.46 -4.43
C ALA A 154 16.67 8.02 -4.21
N GLU A 155 16.33 9.12 -4.88
CA GLU A 155 15.07 9.83 -4.69
C GLU A 155 13.86 9.06 -5.26
N VAL A 156 14.03 8.32 -6.36
CA VAL A 156 12.96 7.53 -7.00
C VAL A 156 12.39 6.47 -6.05
N GLU A 157 13.20 5.88 -5.18
CA GLU A 157 12.75 4.83 -4.26
C GLU A 157 11.72 5.37 -3.27
N HIS A 158 11.93 6.58 -2.74
CA HIS A 158 10.95 7.24 -1.88
C HIS A 158 9.64 7.57 -2.61
N LEU A 159 9.72 7.97 -3.88
CA LEU A 159 8.54 8.21 -4.71
C LEU A 159 7.77 6.90 -4.98
N ARG A 160 8.49 5.79 -5.19
CA ARG A 160 7.91 4.45 -5.37
C ARG A 160 7.24 3.92 -4.10
N GLU A 161 7.85 4.13 -2.93
CA GLU A 161 7.25 3.80 -1.63
C GLU A 161 5.89 4.48 -1.44
N VAL A 162 5.82 5.78 -1.71
CA VAL A 162 4.55 6.54 -1.62
C VAL A 162 3.55 6.11 -2.69
N ARG A 163 4.01 5.84 -3.93
CA ARG A 163 3.16 5.30 -5.00
C ARG A 163 2.57 3.95 -4.64
N SER A 164 3.35 3.07 -4.00
CA SER A 164 2.90 1.78 -3.48
C SER A 164 1.86 1.95 -2.38
N TRP A 165 2.09 2.88 -1.44
CA TRP A 165 1.12 3.20 -0.40
C TRP A 165 -0.25 3.62 -0.97
N VAL A 166 -0.29 4.45 -2.02
CA VAL A 166 -1.55 4.80 -2.68
C VAL A 166 -2.22 3.57 -3.32
N SER A 167 -1.43 2.66 -3.91
CA SER A 167 -1.94 1.39 -4.44
C SER A 167 -2.53 0.50 -3.34
N ASP A 168 -1.96 0.52 -2.14
CA ASP A 168 -2.52 -0.17 -0.97
C ASP A 168 -3.81 0.49 -0.47
N VAL A 169 -3.87 1.83 -0.46
CA VAL A 169 -5.09 2.57 -0.13
C VAL A 169 -6.24 2.21 -1.08
N ARG A 170 -5.96 1.97 -2.37
CA ARG A 170 -6.97 1.51 -3.35
C ARG A 170 -7.59 0.17 -2.98
N ARG A 171 -6.89 -0.71 -2.24
CA ARG A 171 -7.42 -1.99 -1.77
C ARG A 171 -8.39 -1.83 -0.60
N ILE A 172 -8.43 -0.67 0.06
CA ILE A 172 -9.35 -0.38 1.16
C ILE A 172 -10.79 -0.22 0.61
N PRO A 173 -11.75 -1.04 1.10
CA PRO A 173 -13.15 -0.93 0.69
C PRO A 173 -13.74 0.47 0.84
N GLY A 174 -14.35 0.94 -0.25
CA GLY A 174 -14.95 2.28 -0.31
C GLY A 174 -13.96 3.42 -0.55
N LEU A 175 -12.66 3.11 -0.74
CA LEU A 175 -11.69 4.03 -1.34
C LEU A 175 -11.27 3.63 -2.75
N SER A 176 -11.58 2.42 -3.20
CA SER A 176 -11.33 2.00 -4.58
C SER A 176 -12.09 2.89 -5.57
N ALA A 177 -11.44 3.22 -6.68
CA ALA A 177 -11.97 4.14 -7.68
C ALA A 177 -11.63 3.61 -9.08
N GLY A 178 -12.64 3.00 -9.73
CA GLY A 178 -12.60 2.60 -11.14
C GLY A 178 -11.37 1.80 -11.57
N GLU A 179 -10.96 2.02 -12.82
CA GLU A 179 -9.77 1.42 -13.43
C GLU A 179 -8.47 1.79 -12.71
N ASP A 180 -7.45 0.95 -12.87
CA ASP A 180 -6.15 1.17 -12.27
C ASP A 180 -5.45 2.40 -12.89
N ASN A 181 -5.31 3.46 -12.10
CA ASN A 181 -4.72 4.74 -12.47
C ASN A 181 -3.31 4.86 -11.89
N HIS A 182 -2.51 3.80 -12.00
CA HIS A 182 -1.25 3.66 -11.29
C HIS A 182 -0.25 4.81 -11.55
N VAL A 183 -0.26 5.41 -12.73
CA VAL A 183 0.57 6.59 -13.05
C VAL A 183 0.10 7.84 -12.29
N LEU A 184 -1.22 7.98 -12.07
CA LEU A 184 -1.85 9.12 -11.39
C LEU A 184 -1.85 9.00 -9.86
N ASN A 185 -1.28 7.95 -9.28
CA ASN A 185 -1.16 7.84 -7.83
C ASN A 185 -0.28 8.97 -7.25
N VAL A 186 0.73 9.40 -8.01
CA VAL A 186 1.74 10.38 -7.55
C VAL A 186 2.05 11.47 -8.60
N LEU A 187 1.27 11.54 -9.68
CA LEU A 187 1.44 12.52 -10.77
C LEU A 187 0.13 13.26 -11.04
N ARG A 188 0.23 14.54 -11.37
CA ARG A 188 -0.87 15.46 -11.67
C ARG A 188 -0.66 16.12 -13.04
N PRO A 189 -0.95 15.41 -14.14
CA PRO A 189 -0.95 16.05 -15.46
C PRO A 189 -2.02 17.15 -15.50
N CYS A 190 -1.72 18.27 -16.17
CA CYS A 190 -2.65 19.39 -16.33
C CYS A 190 -3.47 19.33 -17.61
N ASP A 191 -3.06 18.49 -18.57
CA ASP A 191 -3.74 18.31 -19.85
C ASP A 191 -3.69 16.86 -20.34
N ILE A 192 -4.45 16.60 -21.41
CA ILE A 192 -4.59 15.27 -22.00
C ILE A 192 -3.31 14.79 -22.70
N GLU A 193 -2.48 15.70 -23.20
CA GLU A 193 -1.24 15.36 -23.89
C GLU A 193 -0.22 14.81 -22.91
N GLN A 194 -0.03 15.48 -21.77
CA GLN A 194 0.77 14.99 -20.66
C GLN A 194 0.29 13.63 -20.16
N LEU A 195 -1.03 13.45 -19.99
CA LEU A 195 -1.61 12.17 -19.58
C LEU A 195 -1.27 11.06 -20.59
N HIS A 196 -1.44 11.31 -21.88
CA HIS A 196 -1.09 10.35 -22.93
C HIS A 196 0.40 10.01 -22.95
N ARG A 197 1.28 10.99 -22.74
CA ARG A 197 2.74 10.78 -22.69
C ARG A 197 3.14 9.86 -21.53
N ILE A 198 2.63 10.12 -20.32
CA ILE A 198 2.94 9.29 -19.15
C ILE A 198 2.32 7.88 -19.24
N ASP A 199 1.13 7.75 -19.81
CA ASP A 199 0.49 6.44 -20.07
C ASP A 199 1.29 5.64 -21.10
N ALA A 200 1.73 6.27 -22.19
CA ALA A 200 2.57 5.61 -23.19
C ALA A 200 3.91 5.17 -22.61
N ALA A 201 4.52 5.99 -21.74
CA ALA A 201 5.78 5.68 -21.07
C ALA A 201 5.67 4.41 -20.20
N LEU A 202 4.51 4.12 -19.60
CA LEU A 202 4.33 2.94 -18.76
C LEU A 202 4.65 1.63 -19.51
N TYR A 203 4.31 1.56 -20.80
CA TYR A 203 4.45 0.37 -21.64
C TYR A 203 5.67 0.42 -22.57
N ALA A 204 6.45 1.49 -22.53
CA ALA A 204 7.61 1.67 -23.40
C ALA A 204 8.73 0.70 -23.02
N LYS A 205 9.29 0.02 -24.03
CA LYS A 205 10.58 -0.68 -23.89
C LYS A 205 11.68 0.37 -23.90
N VAL A 206 12.43 0.44 -22.81
CA VAL A 206 13.49 1.45 -22.62
C VAL A 206 14.80 0.78 -22.20
N ASP A 207 15.89 1.55 -22.27
CA ASP A 207 17.18 1.13 -21.73
C ASP A 207 17.10 0.88 -20.21
N PRO A 208 17.79 -0.13 -19.66
CA PRO A 208 17.82 -0.41 -18.23
C PRO A 208 18.25 0.78 -17.35
N VAL A 209 19.09 1.69 -17.88
CA VAL A 209 19.51 2.91 -17.18
C VAL A 209 18.31 3.81 -16.91
N LEU A 210 17.46 4.02 -17.92
CA LEU A 210 16.22 4.79 -17.77
C LEU A 210 15.21 4.06 -16.87
N ASP A 211 15.04 2.76 -17.04
CA ASP A 211 14.08 1.97 -16.24
C ASP A 211 14.39 2.03 -14.73
N ARG A 212 15.69 2.02 -14.37
CA ARG A 212 16.10 2.03 -12.96
C ARG A 212 15.64 3.28 -12.20
N ILE A 213 15.57 4.43 -12.87
CA ILE A 213 15.05 5.67 -12.28
C ILE A 213 13.57 5.93 -12.60
N ASP A 214 12.83 4.92 -13.08
CA ASP A 214 11.42 5.00 -13.45
C ASP A 214 11.16 5.86 -14.70
N ARG A 215 10.96 5.18 -15.83
CA ARG A 215 10.65 5.80 -17.14
C ARG A 215 9.45 6.74 -17.08
N VAL A 216 8.42 6.43 -16.30
CA VAL A 216 7.21 7.27 -16.21
C VAL A 216 7.55 8.57 -15.47
N PHE A 217 8.33 8.49 -14.40
CA PHE A 217 8.75 9.68 -13.66
C PHE A 217 9.73 10.55 -14.45
N VAL A 218 10.64 9.95 -15.22
CA VAL A 218 11.50 10.73 -16.13
C VAL A 218 10.66 11.44 -17.20
N THR A 219 9.71 10.74 -17.83
CA THR A 219 8.78 11.37 -18.77
C THR A 219 7.99 12.49 -18.11
N ALA A 220 7.45 12.27 -16.91
CA ALA A 220 6.72 13.29 -16.15
C ALA A 220 7.58 14.56 -15.94
N VAL A 221 8.84 14.42 -15.50
CA VAL A 221 9.73 15.57 -15.33
C VAL A 221 9.97 16.32 -16.65
N ARG A 222 10.18 15.60 -17.76
CA ARG A 222 10.46 16.21 -19.07
C ARG A 222 9.25 16.92 -19.66
N GLU A 223 8.06 16.40 -19.41
CA GLU A 223 6.79 16.99 -19.83
C GLU A 223 6.27 18.07 -18.85
N GLY A 224 7.01 18.33 -17.76
CA GLY A 224 6.62 19.33 -16.76
C GLY A 224 5.42 18.94 -15.91
N VAL A 225 5.15 17.64 -15.74
CA VAL A 225 4.05 17.11 -14.93
C VAL A 225 4.38 17.26 -13.44
N GLU A 226 3.45 17.83 -12.67
CA GLU A 226 3.60 17.99 -11.23
C GLU A 226 3.55 16.63 -10.51
N PHE A 227 4.45 16.42 -9.56
CA PHE A 227 4.37 15.32 -8.61
C PHE A 227 3.44 15.69 -7.47
N GLY A 228 2.47 14.83 -7.19
CA GLY A 228 1.54 15.04 -6.09
C GLY A 228 0.78 13.76 -5.75
N ILE A 229 0.67 13.47 -4.46
CA ILE A 229 -0.04 12.28 -3.97
C ILE A 229 -1.54 12.47 -4.19
N ASN A 230 -2.16 11.54 -4.90
CA ASN A 230 -3.60 11.53 -5.18
C ASN A 230 -4.21 10.27 -4.57
N LEU A 231 -5.26 10.44 -3.77
CA LEU A 231 -6.08 9.30 -3.34
C LEU A 231 -6.84 8.73 -4.55
N PRO A 232 -7.29 7.46 -4.52
CA PRO A 232 -7.80 6.82 -5.73
C PRO A 232 -8.96 7.56 -6.40
N ALA A 233 -9.87 8.14 -5.61
CA ALA A 233 -10.98 8.96 -6.14
C ALA A 233 -10.48 10.23 -6.86
N GLU A 234 -9.40 10.84 -6.36
CA GLU A 234 -8.76 12.00 -7.00
C GLU A 234 -8.10 11.58 -8.32
N SER A 235 -7.38 10.45 -8.35
CA SER A 235 -6.79 9.91 -9.58
C SER A 235 -7.85 9.60 -10.65
N GLN A 236 -8.98 9.01 -10.26
CA GLN A 236 -10.09 8.75 -11.17
C GLN A 236 -10.71 10.06 -11.69
N ARG A 237 -10.88 11.06 -10.81
CA ARG A 237 -11.39 12.38 -11.19
C ARG A 237 -10.47 13.07 -12.20
N ILE A 238 -9.15 13.09 -11.94
CA ILE A 238 -8.16 13.68 -12.85
C ILE A 238 -8.28 13.03 -14.24
N ARG A 239 -8.30 11.69 -14.32
CA ARG A 239 -8.43 11.01 -15.62
C ARG A 239 -9.74 11.35 -16.33
N ALA A 240 -10.85 11.40 -15.60
CA ALA A 240 -12.15 11.76 -16.17
C ALA A 240 -12.15 13.21 -16.69
N GLU A 241 -11.68 14.18 -15.90
CA GLU A 241 -11.63 15.59 -16.28
C GLU A 241 -10.77 15.83 -17.54
N LEU A 242 -9.64 15.14 -17.65
CA LEU A 242 -8.76 15.25 -18.82
C LEU A 242 -9.33 14.54 -20.05
N ALA A 243 -10.00 13.39 -19.88
CA ALA A 243 -10.66 12.68 -20.98
C ALA A 243 -11.85 13.45 -21.58
N TYR A 244 -12.50 14.31 -20.79
CA TYR A 244 -13.63 15.14 -21.21
C TYR A 244 -13.26 16.56 -21.62
N SER A 245 -11.97 16.94 -21.58
CA SER A 245 -11.54 18.26 -22.05
C SER A 245 -11.69 18.30 -23.59
N PRO A 246 -12.64 19.07 -24.15
CA PRO A 246 -12.79 19.16 -25.60
C PRO A 246 -11.52 19.82 -26.14
N THR A 247 -10.90 19.18 -27.12
CA THR A 247 -9.88 19.79 -27.97
C THR A 247 -10.50 21.06 -28.55
N ILE A 248 -10.15 22.22 -28.01
CA ILE A 248 -10.50 23.49 -28.65
C ILE A 248 -9.58 23.55 -29.87
N GLU A 249 -10.08 23.05 -31.00
CA GLU A 249 -9.49 23.30 -32.31
C GLU A 249 -9.54 24.80 -32.56
N PHE A 250 -8.44 25.49 -32.27
CA PHE A 250 -8.20 26.81 -32.83
C PHE A 250 -7.94 26.64 -34.33
N ASN A 251 -9.00 26.70 -35.12
CA ASN A 251 -8.90 26.90 -36.56
C ASN A 251 -8.27 28.29 -36.81
N HIS A 252 -7.05 28.29 -37.33
CA HIS A 252 -6.42 29.46 -37.97
C HIS A 252 -6.41 29.26 -39.48
#